data_AF-A0A920MWR6-F1
#
_entry.id   AF-A0A920MWR6-F1
#
_cell.length_a   1.000
_cell.length_b   1.000
_cell.length_c   1.000
_cell.angle_alpha   90.00
_cell.angle_beta   90.00
_cell.angle_gamma   90.00
#
_symmetry.space_group_name_H-M   'P 1'
#
loop_
_entity.id
_entity.type
_entity.pdbx_description
1 polymer ?
#
loop_
_entity_poly.entity_id
_entity_poly.type
_entity_poly.pdbx_seq_one_letter_code
_entity_poly.pdbx_strand_id
1 'polypeptide(L)'
;MNSKENFIGDSYLLDGEKIDNQMDFSQKNYFKLMDQHRFLQQVIFPELSNKEDTLLLTQRDYKFLYEWMSKLPKDSEYPTYPDYKQFPDGFCKFFMFGDRNDYMPSNIRIYNKVGMAYGFLIDNAYIIDTDSGLEFFLSAVIYVNSNGVLNDDDYEYEELGLPFLSALGKKIYEYEISRERKIRPDFSRFIH
;
A
#
# COMPACT_ATOMS: atom_id res chain seq x y z
N MET A 1 -11.30 -6.62 9.95
CA MET A 1 -11.57 -7.10 11.31
C MET A 1 -11.99 -5.90 12.15
N ASN A 2 -13.29 -5.67 12.37
CA ASN A 2 -13.73 -4.71 13.39
C ASN A 2 -13.76 -5.50 14.71
N SER A 3 -12.68 -5.49 15.48
CA SER A 3 -12.76 -5.96 16.87
C SER A 3 -13.73 -5.00 17.56
N LYS A 4 -14.90 -5.48 17.98
CA LYS A 4 -15.90 -4.66 18.70
C LYS A 4 -15.34 -4.03 19.99
N GLU A 5 -14.17 -4.49 20.44
CA GLU A 5 -13.53 -4.08 21.69
C GLU A 5 -12.04 -3.67 21.53
N ASN A 6 -11.52 -3.52 20.30
CA ASN A 6 -10.11 -3.15 20.04
C ASN A 6 -9.02 -4.10 20.58
N PHE A 7 -9.34 -5.36 20.90
CA PHE A 7 -8.35 -6.35 21.33
C PHE A 7 -7.88 -7.24 20.17
N ILE A 8 -6.56 -7.44 20.06
CA ILE A 8 -5.92 -8.22 18.98
C ILE A 8 -4.83 -9.14 19.55
N GLY A 9 -4.65 -10.29 18.91
CA GLY A 9 -3.70 -11.32 19.34
C GLY A 9 -4.21 -12.11 20.55
N ASP A 10 -3.43 -13.11 20.93
CA ASP A 10 -3.64 -13.94 22.11
C ASP A 10 -2.67 -13.53 23.25
N SER A 11 -1.50 -13.01 22.88
CA SER A 11 -0.48 -12.49 23.80
C SER A 11 0.38 -11.44 23.09
N TYR A 12 1.21 -10.72 23.85
CA TYR A 12 2.16 -9.76 23.25
C TYR A 12 3.42 -9.59 24.09
N LEU A 13 4.52 -9.18 23.46
CA LEU A 13 5.73 -8.75 24.16
C LEU A 13 5.64 -7.27 24.52
N LEU A 14 6.02 -6.96 25.76
CA LEU A 14 6.20 -5.62 26.30
C LEU A 14 7.49 -5.60 27.09
N ASP A 15 8.45 -4.76 26.69
CA ASP A 15 9.77 -4.64 27.34
C ASP A 15 10.51 -5.97 27.52
N GLY A 16 10.31 -6.90 26.58
CA GLY A 16 10.91 -8.24 26.59
C GLY A 16 10.15 -9.29 27.41
N GLU A 17 9.09 -8.91 28.11
CA GLU A 17 8.22 -9.83 28.85
C GLU A 17 6.97 -10.18 28.05
N LYS A 18 6.58 -11.46 28.11
CA LYS A 18 5.34 -11.93 27.48
C LYS A 18 4.15 -11.66 28.39
N ILE A 19 3.18 -10.93 27.88
CA ILE A 19 1.89 -10.70 28.52
C ILE A 19 0.87 -11.66 27.92
N ASP A 20 0.38 -12.60 28.73
CA ASP A 20 -0.60 -13.62 28.33
C ASP A 20 -2.04 -13.05 28.32
N ASN A 21 -2.25 -11.99 27.55
CA ASN A 21 -3.55 -11.40 27.26
C ASN A 21 -3.53 -10.69 25.91
N GLN A 22 -4.70 -10.43 25.34
CA GLN A 22 -4.83 -9.68 24.09
C GLN A 22 -4.32 -8.24 24.26
N MET A 23 -3.69 -7.69 23.22
CA MET A 23 -3.22 -6.30 23.24
C MET A 23 -4.38 -5.34 22.97
N ASP A 24 -4.48 -4.26 23.75
CA ASP A 24 -5.44 -3.17 23.52
C ASP A 24 -4.95 -2.21 22.41
N PHE A 25 -5.69 -2.14 21.32
CA PHE A 25 -5.45 -1.24 20.18
C PHE A 25 -6.28 0.06 20.26
N SER A 26 -7.02 0.32 21.33
CA SER A 26 -7.88 1.51 21.47
C SER A 26 -7.14 2.84 21.33
N GLN A 27 -5.84 2.86 21.65
CA GLN A 27 -4.96 4.02 21.54
C GLN A 27 -4.10 4.02 20.26
N LYS A 28 -4.22 2.99 19.40
CA LYS A 28 -3.48 2.89 18.14
C LYS A 28 -4.24 3.61 17.03
N ASN A 29 -3.50 4.14 16.05
CA ASN A 29 -4.12 4.75 14.88
C ASN A 29 -4.91 3.70 14.09
N TYR A 30 -6.13 4.04 13.72
CA TYR A 30 -7.02 3.19 12.94
C TYR A 30 -7.52 3.92 11.70
N PHE A 31 -7.44 3.25 10.55
CA PHE A 31 -7.95 3.75 9.29
C PHE A 31 -8.71 2.63 8.57
N LYS A 32 -10.03 2.78 8.38
CA LYS A 32 -10.85 1.73 7.76
C LYS A 32 -10.46 1.55 6.29
N LEU A 33 -10.51 0.31 5.81
CA LEU A 33 -10.20 -0.04 4.41
C LEU A 33 -10.96 0.83 3.39
N MET A 34 -12.26 1.07 3.59
CA MET A 34 -13.03 1.90 2.66
C MET A 34 -12.71 3.38 2.79
N ASP A 35 -12.35 3.86 3.98
CA ASP A 35 -12.02 5.26 4.20
C ASP A 35 -10.66 5.57 3.56
N GLN A 36 -9.65 4.70 3.72
CA GLN A 36 -8.36 4.85 3.04
C GLN A 36 -8.51 4.78 1.51
N HIS A 37 -9.37 3.89 1.00
CA HIS A 37 -9.60 3.75 -0.44
C HIS A 37 -10.20 5.02 -1.02
N ARG A 38 -11.24 5.57 -0.39
CA ARG A 38 -11.87 6.83 -0.79
C ARG A 38 -10.93 8.02 -0.65
N PHE A 39 -10.14 8.06 0.43
CA PHE A 39 -9.16 9.12 0.63
C PHE A 39 -8.12 9.14 -0.48
N LEU A 40 -7.64 7.97 -0.92
CA LEU A 40 -6.73 7.89 -2.06
C LEU A 40 -7.39 8.38 -3.36
N GLN A 41 -8.67 8.09 -3.58
CA GLN A 41 -9.41 8.64 -4.73
C GLN A 41 -9.47 10.16 -4.68
N GLN A 42 -9.69 10.77 -3.50
CA GLN A 42 -9.65 12.22 -3.34
C GLN A 42 -8.26 12.80 -3.62
N VAL A 43 -7.19 12.09 -3.21
CA VAL A 43 -5.81 12.51 -3.49
C VAL A 43 -5.50 12.45 -4.98
N ILE A 44 -5.88 11.37 -5.68
CA ILE A 44 -5.53 11.16 -7.09
C ILE A 44 -6.43 11.96 -8.05
N PHE A 45 -7.72 12.07 -7.71
CA PHE A 45 -8.76 12.76 -8.50
C PHE A 45 -9.48 13.84 -7.66
N PRO A 46 -8.77 14.88 -7.21
CA PRO A 46 -9.37 15.93 -6.37
C PRO A 46 -10.52 16.68 -7.05
N GLU A 47 -10.52 16.77 -8.39
CA GLU A 47 -11.58 17.38 -9.18
C GLU A 47 -12.91 16.62 -9.18
N LEU A 48 -12.89 15.34 -8.81
CA LEU A 48 -14.09 14.50 -8.70
C LEU A 48 -14.69 14.53 -7.28
N SER A 49 -14.03 15.20 -6.34
CA SER A 49 -14.49 15.31 -4.96
C SER A 49 -15.59 16.37 -4.83
N ASN A 50 -16.60 16.10 -3.99
CA ASN A 50 -17.58 17.11 -3.64
C ASN A 50 -16.92 18.25 -2.85
N LYS A 51 -17.52 19.44 -2.85
CA LYS A 51 -16.96 20.62 -2.14
C LYS A 51 -16.70 20.36 -0.66
N GLU A 52 -17.52 19.54 -0.01
CA GLU A 52 -17.38 19.19 1.42
C GLU A 52 -16.25 18.18 1.69
N ASP A 53 -15.84 17.42 0.67
CA ASP A 53 -14.81 16.37 0.74
C ASP A 53 -13.49 16.80 0.08
N THR A 54 -13.36 18.08 -0.29
CA THR A 54 -12.19 18.58 -1.01
C THR A 54 -11.02 18.79 -0.04
N LEU A 55 -9.89 18.13 -0.32
CA LEU A 55 -8.67 18.30 0.47
C LEU A 55 -8.12 19.72 0.30
N LEU A 56 -7.72 20.35 1.42
CA LEU A 56 -7.12 21.68 1.44
C LEU A 56 -5.63 21.64 1.04
N LEU A 57 -5.35 21.14 -0.15
CA LEU A 57 -4.02 20.95 -0.71
C LEU A 57 -3.80 21.89 -1.91
N THR A 58 -2.61 22.49 -1.98
CA THR A 58 -2.20 23.27 -3.14
C THR A 58 -1.75 22.35 -4.27
N GLN A 59 -1.63 22.88 -5.50
CA GLN A 59 -1.06 22.13 -6.62
C GLN A 59 0.38 21.64 -6.35
N ARG A 60 1.14 22.37 -5.53
CA ARG A 60 2.48 21.95 -5.11
C ARG A 60 2.41 20.72 -4.20
N ASP A 61 1.43 20.66 -3.31
CA ASP A 61 1.26 19.54 -2.39
C ASP A 61 0.84 18.27 -3.15
N TYR A 62 -0.07 18.38 -4.12
CA TYR A 62 -0.43 17.24 -4.98
C TYR A 62 0.78 16.73 -5.77
N LYS A 63 1.57 17.62 -6.38
CA LYS A 63 2.77 17.23 -7.12
C LYS A 63 3.77 16.50 -6.20
N PHE A 64 3.96 17.02 -4.99
CA PHE A 64 4.80 16.38 -3.97
C PHE A 64 4.27 14.98 -3.60
N LEU A 65 2.97 14.84 -3.36
CA LEU A 65 2.35 13.55 -3.05
C LEU A 65 2.55 12.55 -4.19
N TYR A 66 2.24 12.91 -5.43
CA TYR A 66 2.35 12.00 -6.57
C TYR A 66 3.79 11.54 -6.79
N GLU A 67 4.76 12.45 -6.68
CA GLU A 67 6.17 12.12 -6.78
C GLU A 67 6.57 11.07 -5.74
N TRP A 68 6.31 11.33 -4.46
CA TRP A 68 6.78 10.45 -3.38
C TRP A 68 5.98 9.16 -3.25
N MET A 69 4.70 9.17 -3.57
CA MET A 69 3.87 7.95 -3.57
C MET A 69 4.28 6.98 -4.66
N SER A 70 4.84 7.45 -5.79
CA SER A 70 5.28 6.60 -6.90
C SER A 70 6.78 6.29 -6.89
N LYS A 71 7.57 7.04 -6.13
CA LYS A 71 9.04 6.92 -6.06
C LYS A 71 9.49 5.51 -5.69
N LEU A 72 10.50 5.01 -6.40
CA LEU A 72 11.23 3.78 -6.06
C LEU A 72 12.49 4.13 -5.28
N PRO A 73 13.03 3.22 -4.44
CA PRO A 73 14.25 3.49 -3.68
C PRO A 73 15.43 3.94 -4.57
N LYS A 74 15.61 3.28 -5.73
CA LYS A 74 16.68 3.62 -6.69
C LYS A 74 16.60 5.03 -7.27
N ASP A 75 15.41 5.65 -7.26
CA ASP A 75 15.19 6.99 -7.81
C ASP A 75 15.35 8.08 -6.73
N SER A 76 15.55 7.70 -5.46
CA SER A 76 15.69 8.64 -4.35
C SER A 76 17.10 9.23 -4.27
N GLU A 77 17.18 10.55 -4.36
CA GLU A 77 18.44 11.29 -4.25
C GLU A 77 18.84 11.60 -2.81
N TYR A 78 17.87 11.70 -1.89
CA TYR A 78 18.13 11.88 -0.46
C TYR A 78 16.92 11.44 0.41
N PRO A 79 17.13 10.54 1.40
CA PRO A 79 18.32 9.69 1.54
C PRO A 79 18.50 8.77 0.32
N THR A 80 19.73 8.36 0.03
CA THR A 80 20.01 7.40 -1.05
C THR A 80 19.93 5.96 -0.53
N TYR A 81 19.56 5.04 -1.41
CA TYR A 81 19.44 3.60 -1.11
C TYR A 81 20.31 2.79 -2.08
N PRO A 82 21.64 2.74 -1.89
CA PRO A 82 22.57 2.16 -2.86
C PRO A 82 22.54 0.62 -2.92
N ASP A 83 22.10 -0.05 -1.85
CA ASP A 83 21.98 -1.51 -1.82
C ASP A 83 20.66 -1.98 -2.43
N TYR A 84 20.69 -2.32 -3.71
CA TYR A 84 19.50 -2.81 -4.42
C TYR A 84 18.94 -4.13 -3.85
N LYS A 85 19.77 -4.96 -3.21
CA LYS A 85 19.28 -6.21 -2.60
C LYS A 85 18.46 -5.92 -1.34
N GLN A 86 18.82 -4.87 -0.62
CA GLN A 86 18.07 -4.42 0.55
C GLN A 86 16.87 -3.55 0.16
N PHE A 87 16.99 -2.77 -0.91
CA PHE A 87 15.98 -1.82 -1.37
C PHE A 87 15.65 -2.01 -2.86
N PRO A 88 15.02 -3.13 -3.25
CA PRO A 88 14.60 -3.36 -4.63
C PRO A 88 13.45 -2.43 -5.02
N ASP A 89 13.08 -2.41 -6.31
CA ASP A 89 11.96 -1.60 -6.80
C ASP A 89 10.62 -1.98 -6.13
N GLY A 90 10.46 -3.25 -5.76
CA GLY A 90 9.32 -3.78 -5.03
C GLY A 90 9.22 -3.31 -3.57
N PHE A 91 10.26 -2.68 -3.02
CA PHE A 91 10.26 -2.20 -1.64
C PHE A 91 9.16 -1.16 -1.43
N CYS A 92 8.23 -1.44 -0.50
CA CYS A 92 7.00 -0.68 -0.28
C CYS A 92 6.04 -0.60 -1.50
N LYS A 93 6.19 -1.47 -2.50
CA LYS A 93 5.27 -1.65 -3.64
C LYS A 93 4.67 -3.06 -3.60
N PHE A 94 3.82 -3.34 -2.60
CA PHE A 94 3.44 -4.70 -2.25
C PHE A 94 2.60 -5.37 -3.33
N PHE A 95 1.66 -4.64 -3.95
CA PHE A 95 0.96 -5.13 -5.13
C PHE A 95 1.93 -5.34 -6.30
N MET A 96 1.80 -6.48 -6.98
CA MET A 96 2.57 -6.91 -8.15
C MET A 96 4.08 -7.13 -7.99
N PHE A 97 4.76 -6.45 -7.06
CA PHE A 97 6.22 -6.46 -6.98
C PHE A 97 6.80 -6.70 -5.58
N GLY A 98 5.97 -6.72 -4.54
CA GLY A 98 6.44 -6.81 -3.14
C GLY A 98 7.14 -8.12 -2.77
N ASP A 99 7.03 -9.15 -3.61
CA ASP A 99 7.65 -10.47 -3.44
C ASP A 99 8.87 -10.68 -4.36
N ARG A 100 9.39 -9.61 -4.99
CA ARG A 100 10.45 -9.69 -6.01
C ARG A 100 11.60 -8.74 -5.72
N ASN A 101 12.80 -9.23 -6.03
CA ASN A 101 14.05 -8.45 -6.02
C ASN A 101 14.46 -8.07 -7.45
N ASP A 102 13.49 -7.68 -8.29
CA ASP A 102 13.68 -7.37 -9.70
C ASP A 102 13.23 -5.94 -10.03
N TYR A 103 13.68 -5.45 -11.19
CA TYR A 103 13.28 -4.13 -11.68
C TYR A 103 11.80 -4.09 -12.05
N MET A 104 11.12 -3.03 -11.63
CA MET A 104 9.77 -2.73 -12.06
C MET A 104 9.78 -2.16 -13.49
N PRO A 105 8.89 -2.61 -14.40
CA PRO A 105 8.78 -2.02 -15.73
C PRO A 105 8.51 -0.52 -15.68
N SER A 106 9.20 0.27 -16.50
CA SER A 106 9.14 1.74 -16.46
C SER A 106 7.78 2.33 -16.85
N ASN A 107 6.96 1.57 -17.58
CA ASN A 107 5.60 1.93 -17.96
C ASN A 107 4.60 1.78 -16.81
N ILE A 108 4.94 1.02 -15.76
CA ILE A 108 4.08 0.81 -14.61
C ILE A 108 4.46 1.81 -13.52
N ARG A 109 3.46 2.49 -12.95
CA ARG A 109 3.63 3.33 -11.76
C ARG A 109 2.58 2.99 -10.73
N ILE A 110 3.02 2.87 -9.48
CA ILE A 110 2.17 2.54 -8.34
C ILE A 110 2.23 3.70 -7.34
N TYR A 111 1.13 4.43 -7.21
CA TYR A 111 0.94 5.49 -6.23
C TYR A 111 0.28 4.90 -5.01
N ASN A 112 1.07 4.57 -3.98
CA ASN A 112 0.53 3.86 -2.83
C ASN A 112 0.97 4.40 -1.47
N LYS A 113 0.26 3.93 -0.44
CA LYS A 113 0.71 4.00 0.94
C LYS A 113 0.55 2.63 1.58
N VAL A 114 1.67 2.08 2.05
CA VAL A 114 1.71 0.79 2.74
C VAL A 114 1.68 0.92 4.26
N GLY A 115 1.34 -0.17 4.92
CA GLY A 115 1.52 -0.41 6.36
C GLY A 115 1.99 -1.84 6.61
N MET A 116 2.90 -2.01 7.56
CA MET A 116 3.44 -3.31 7.97
C MET A 116 3.78 -3.24 9.45
N ALA A 117 2.91 -3.80 10.30
CA ALA A 117 3.10 -3.80 11.75
C ALA A 117 2.12 -4.76 12.43
N TYR A 118 2.52 -5.37 13.54
CA TYR A 118 1.63 -6.19 14.37
C TYR A 118 0.91 -7.32 13.62
N GLY A 119 1.55 -7.95 12.63
CA GLY A 119 0.95 -8.95 11.74
C GLY A 119 0.08 -8.37 10.62
N PHE A 120 -0.18 -7.07 10.58
CA PHE A 120 -0.94 -6.45 9.49
C PHE A 120 -0.05 -6.07 8.32
N LEU A 121 -0.50 -6.41 7.11
CA LEU A 121 -0.01 -5.84 5.86
C LEU A 121 -1.14 -5.06 5.18
N ILE A 122 -0.83 -3.84 4.78
CA ILE A 122 -1.75 -2.91 4.14
C ILE A 122 -1.08 -2.39 2.88
N ASP A 123 -1.80 -2.40 1.77
CA ASP A 123 -1.44 -1.62 0.59
C ASP A 123 -2.70 -0.95 0.03
N ASN A 124 -2.61 0.34 -0.24
CA ASN A 124 -3.67 1.18 -0.77
C ASN A 124 -3.09 1.95 -1.95
N ALA A 125 -3.42 1.51 -3.16
CA ALA A 125 -2.71 1.87 -4.36
C ALA A 125 -3.63 2.34 -5.49
N TYR A 126 -3.13 3.31 -6.23
CA TYR A 126 -3.56 3.66 -7.56
C TYR A 126 -2.47 3.24 -8.53
N ILE A 127 -2.80 2.36 -9.47
CA ILE A 127 -1.84 1.70 -10.35
C ILE A 127 -2.16 2.11 -11.78
N ILE A 128 -1.13 2.55 -12.51
CA ILE A 128 -1.22 2.88 -13.94
C ILE A 128 -0.21 2.07 -14.74
N ASP A 129 -0.58 1.79 -15.98
CA ASP A 129 0.30 1.28 -17.02
C ASP A 129 0.14 2.17 -18.26
N THR A 130 1.21 2.90 -18.56
CA THR A 130 1.21 3.93 -19.62
C THR A 130 1.20 3.33 -21.02
N ASP A 131 1.70 2.11 -21.18
CA ASP A 131 1.80 1.45 -22.49
C ASP A 131 0.46 0.82 -22.88
N SER A 132 -0.22 0.20 -21.91
CA SER A 132 -1.54 -0.40 -22.14
C SER A 132 -2.71 0.57 -21.96
N GLY A 133 -2.49 1.78 -21.43
CA GLY A 133 -3.54 2.77 -21.20
C GLY A 133 -4.52 2.32 -20.11
N LEU A 134 -3.99 1.74 -19.04
CA LEU A 134 -4.75 1.09 -17.97
C LEU A 134 -4.53 1.81 -16.64
N GLU A 135 -5.59 1.96 -15.87
CA GLU A 135 -5.55 2.48 -14.50
C GLU A 135 -6.58 1.77 -13.63
N PHE A 136 -6.27 1.59 -12.35
CA PHE A 136 -7.21 1.10 -11.35
C PHE A 136 -6.76 1.42 -9.92
N PHE A 137 -7.73 1.46 -9.00
CA PHE A 137 -7.46 1.46 -7.57
C PHE A 137 -7.54 0.04 -7.02
N LEU A 138 -6.66 -0.29 -6.09
CA LEU A 138 -6.69 -1.54 -5.34
C LEU A 138 -6.27 -1.27 -3.90
N SER A 139 -7.04 -1.80 -2.95
CA SER A 139 -6.72 -1.69 -1.53
C SER A 139 -6.93 -3.04 -0.85
N ALA A 140 -6.00 -3.41 0.03
CA ALA A 140 -6.08 -4.63 0.81
C ALA A 140 -5.54 -4.39 2.22
N VAL A 141 -6.16 -5.05 3.20
CA VAL A 141 -5.62 -5.24 4.54
C VAL A 141 -5.68 -6.74 4.82
N ILE A 142 -4.53 -7.35 5.06
CA ILE A 142 -4.42 -8.74 5.47
C ILE A 142 -3.76 -8.83 6.85
N TYR A 143 -3.97 -9.96 7.53
CA TYR A 143 -3.40 -10.25 8.84
C TYR A 143 -2.71 -11.60 8.79
N VAL A 144 -1.39 -11.61 9.01
CA VAL A 144 -0.52 -12.79 9.05
C VAL A 144 0.18 -12.80 10.41
N ASN A 145 -0.36 -13.60 11.31
CA ASN A 145 0.18 -13.79 12.66
C ASN A 145 -0.34 -15.12 13.21
N SER A 146 0.19 -16.23 12.71
CA SER A 146 -0.37 -17.55 13.04
C SER A 146 -0.13 -17.98 14.48
N ASN A 147 0.94 -17.49 15.11
CA ASN A 147 1.30 -17.82 16.49
C ASN A 147 0.48 -17.01 17.53
N GLY A 148 -0.25 -15.98 17.08
CA GLY A 148 -1.11 -15.14 17.92
C GLY A 148 -0.35 -14.20 18.86
N VAL A 149 0.97 -14.10 18.77
CA VAL A 149 1.81 -13.24 19.61
C VAL A 149 2.09 -11.94 18.87
N LEU A 150 1.97 -10.81 19.56
CA LEU A 150 2.31 -9.50 19.00
C LEU A 150 3.66 -9.01 19.54
N ASN A 151 4.40 -8.21 18.76
CA ASN A 151 5.73 -7.68 19.08
C ASN A 151 6.86 -8.71 19.29
N ASP A 152 6.70 -9.94 18.81
CA ASP A 152 7.73 -10.97 18.82
C ASP A 152 8.59 -11.00 17.55
N ASP A 153 8.27 -10.13 16.59
CA ASP A 153 8.90 -10.03 15.27
C ASP A 153 8.79 -11.31 14.41
N ASP A 154 7.89 -12.24 14.79
CA ASP A 154 7.65 -13.51 14.10
C ASP A 154 6.32 -13.44 13.32
N TYR A 155 6.36 -12.82 12.14
CA TYR A 155 5.21 -12.67 11.26
C TYR A 155 5.47 -13.31 9.91
N GLU A 156 4.45 -13.92 9.30
CA GLU A 156 4.57 -14.56 7.98
C GLU A 156 4.51 -13.53 6.83
N TYR A 157 5.15 -12.36 6.98
CA TYR A 157 5.16 -11.30 5.98
C TYR A 157 5.82 -11.76 4.68
N GLU A 158 7.04 -12.28 4.76
CA GLU A 158 7.84 -12.65 3.59
C GLU A 158 7.35 -13.96 2.94
N GLU A 159 6.96 -14.93 3.75
CA GLU A 159 6.61 -16.28 3.28
C GLU A 159 5.17 -16.37 2.75
N LEU A 160 4.27 -15.51 3.23
CA LEU A 160 2.84 -15.58 2.89
C LEU A 160 2.24 -14.22 2.51
N GLY A 161 2.46 -13.20 3.33
CA GLY A 161 1.77 -11.91 3.21
C GLY A 161 2.10 -11.13 1.93
N LEU A 162 3.38 -10.84 1.70
CA LEU A 162 3.87 -10.14 0.51
C LEU A 162 3.63 -10.97 -0.78
N PRO A 163 3.90 -12.30 -0.82
CA PRO A 163 3.49 -13.13 -1.95
C PRO A 163 1.99 -13.06 -2.27
N PHE A 164 1.13 -13.08 -1.25
CA PHE A 164 -0.31 -12.97 -1.43
C PHE A 164 -0.72 -11.63 -2.05
N LEU A 165 -0.25 -10.50 -1.48
CA LEU A 165 -0.56 -9.17 -2.01
C LEU A 165 -0.03 -8.99 -3.43
N SER A 166 1.18 -9.48 -3.69
CA SER A 166 1.78 -9.42 -5.02
C SER A 166 0.96 -10.21 -6.04
N ALA A 167 0.57 -11.44 -5.70
CA ALA A 167 -0.29 -12.28 -6.54
C ALA A 167 -1.68 -11.65 -6.77
N LEU A 168 -2.28 -11.08 -5.74
CA LEU A 168 -3.56 -10.36 -5.84
C LEU A 168 -3.45 -9.19 -6.83
N GLY A 169 -2.42 -8.36 -6.70
CA GLY A 169 -2.16 -7.24 -7.60
C GLY A 169 -1.99 -7.70 -9.06
N LYS A 170 -1.20 -8.75 -9.30
CA LYS A 170 -1.01 -9.35 -10.63
C LYS A 170 -2.33 -9.83 -11.22
N LYS A 171 -3.17 -10.51 -10.42
CA LYS A 171 -4.46 -11.02 -10.89
C LYS A 171 -5.46 -9.94 -11.25
N ILE A 172 -5.51 -8.85 -10.47
CA ILE A 172 -6.35 -7.71 -10.83
C ILE A 172 -5.81 -7.01 -12.09
N TYR A 173 -4.49 -6.84 -12.21
CA TYR A 173 -3.88 -6.27 -13.40
C TYR A 173 -4.17 -7.09 -14.67
N GLU A 174 -4.02 -8.42 -14.61
CA GLU A 174 -4.37 -9.34 -15.72
C GLU A 174 -5.84 -9.21 -16.12
N TYR A 175 -6.75 -9.15 -15.14
CA TYR A 175 -8.18 -8.94 -15.39
C TYR A 175 -8.42 -7.59 -16.07
N GLU A 176 -7.82 -6.52 -15.55
CA GLU A 176 -7.95 -5.17 -16.07
C GLU A 176 -7.36 -5.06 -17.49
N ILE A 177 -6.30 -5.77 -17.86
CA ILE A 177 -5.83 -5.81 -19.27
C ILE A 177 -6.92 -6.34 -20.20
N SER A 178 -7.63 -7.39 -19.79
CA SER A 178 -8.65 -8.05 -20.62
C SER A 178 -9.98 -7.29 -20.70
N ARG A 179 -10.18 -6.31 -19.82
CA ARG A 179 -11.44 -5.58 -19.68
C ARG A 179 -11.61 -4.53 -20.76
N GLU A 180 -12.75 -4.56 -21.46
CA GLU A 180 -13.12 -3.50 -22.40
C GLU A 180 -13.35 -2.16 -21.68
N ARG A 181 -12.69 -1.10 -22.16
CA ARG A 181 -12.81 0.26 -21.63
C ARG A 181 -13.42 1.20 -22.65
N LYS A 182 -14.46 1.92 -22.25
CA LYS A 182 -15.10 2.96 -23.08
C LYS A 182 -14.33 4.28 -23.06
N ILE A 183 -13.60 4.52 -21.98
CA ILE A 183 -12.88 5.77 -21.73
C ILE A 183 -11.41 5.40 -21.56
N ARG A 184 -10.54 6.09 -22.30
CA ARG A 184 -9.10 5.98 -22.11
C ARG A 184 -8.65 6.96 -21.01
N PRO A 185 -7.75 6.54 -20.13
CA PRO A 185 -7.23 7.41 -19.10
C PRO A 185 -6.31 8.50 -19.68
N ASP A 186 -6.23 9.62 -18.97
CA ASP A 186 -5.30 10.71 -19.26
C ASP A 186 -4.21 10.76 -18.18
N PHE A 187 -2.99 10.42 -18.57
CA PHE A 187 -1.83 10.38 -17.67
C PHE A 187 -0.99 11.65 -17.66
N SER A 188 -1.41 12.71 -18.35
CA SER A 188 -0.65 13.97 -18.47
C SER A 188 -0.30 14.60 -17.12
N ARG A 189 -1.11 14.35 -16.08
CA ARG A 189 -0.86 14.78 -14.69
C ARG A 189 0.29 14.04 -14.00
N PHE A 190 0.57 12.82 -14.43
CA PHE A 190 1.44 11.88 -13.73
C PHE A 190 2.80 11.75 -14.41
N ILE A 191 2.87 11.92 -15.73
CA ILE A 191 4.07 11.72 -16.54
C ILE A 191 4.69 13.09 -16.82
N HIS A 192 5.76 13.42 -16.10
CA HIS A 192 6.62 14.58 -16.30
C HIS A 192 8.07 14.13 -16.33
#